data_AF-A0A2T3QES9-F1
#
_entry.id   AF-A0A2T3QES9-F1
#
_cell.length_a   1.000
_cell.length_b   1.000
_cell.length_c   1.000
_cell.angle_alpha   90.00
_cell.angle_beta   90.00
_cell.angle_gamma   90.00
#
_symmetry.space_group_name_H-M   'P 1'
#
loop_
_entity.id
_entity.type
_entity.pdbx_description
1 polymer ?
#
loop_
_entity_poly.entity_id
_entity_poly.type
_entity_poly.pdbx_seq_one_letter_code
_entity_poly.pdbx_strand_id
1 'polypeptide(L)'
;MNLSDPNDVLNLFNTLIMKIVEETKKPTENLDLNERFYKQNMGQIAQIDVSILYLRLSSIFEQINELKTTIALENELHTCQSDYQTQLRQFCDDYQDIVNVASSIKSCLDQRSGLLGFFKGYGNPIETILSGKSYQLNYQQLRSKFSYHAVVLQQSEKKMLNVIAKDLDDFMVSFIR
;
A
#
# COMPACT_ATOMS: atom_id res chain seq x y z
N MET A 1 -31.82 3.86 9.55
CA MET A 1 -31.03 2.65 9.31
C MET A 1 -31.34 1.69 10.42
N ASN A 2 -31.67 0.44 10.12
CA ASN A 2 -32.08 -0.52 11.14
C ASN A 2 -30.88 -1.42 11.49
N LEU A 3 -30.26 -1.20 12.66
CA LEU A 3 -29.12 -2.01 13.13
C LEU A 3 -29.56 -3.40 13.65
N SER A 4 -30.84 -3.73 13.53
CA SER A 4 -31.39 -5.08 13.74
C SER A 4 -31.61 -5.84 12.42
N ASP A 5 -31.45 -5.22 11.26
CA ASP A 5 -31.51 -5.92 9.96
C ASP A 5 -30.11 -6.39 9.52
N PRO A 6 -29.88 -7.71 9.39
CA PRO A 6 -28.59 -8.25 8.92
C PRO A 6 -28.13 -7.71 7.57
N ASN A 7 -29.05 -7.36 6.67
CA ASN A 7 -28.69 -6.83 5.36
C ASN A 7 -28.18 -5.38 5.45
N ASP A 8 -28.80 -4.56 6.29
CA ASP A 8 -28.35 -3.18 6.55
C ASP A 8 -26.95 -3.20 7.19
N VAL A 9 -26.74 -4.08 8.18
CA VAL A 9 -25.44 -4.25 8.84
C VAL A 9 -24.37 -4.74 7.87
N LEU A 10 -24.67 -5.75 7.05
CA LEU A 10 -23.76 -6.25 6.03
C LEU A 10 -23.37 -5.16 5.03
N ASN A 11 -24.32 -4.31 4.61
CA ASN A 11 -24.07 -3.19 3.71
C ASN A 11 -23.13 -2.14 4.33
N LEU A 12 -23.23 -1.88 5.64
CA LEU A 12 -22.29 -1.00 6.35
C LEU A 12 -20.89 -1.57 6.37
N PHE A 13 -20.74 -2.85 6.72
CA PHE A 13 -19.45 -3.51 6.74
C PHE A 13 -18.81 -3.55 5.35
N ASN A 14 -19.60 -3.86 4.30
CA ASN A 14 -19.14 -3.80 2.92
C ASN A 14 -18.65 -2.40 2.54
N THR A 15 -19.36 -1.35 2.97
CA THR A 15 -18.93 0.03 2.73
C THR A 15 -17.59 0.33 3.38
N LEU A 16 -17.36 -0.12 4.61
CA LEU A 16 -16.09 0.06 5.32
C LEU A 16 -14.95 -0.76 4.68
N ILE A 17 -15.21 -2.00 4.26
CA ILE A 17 -14.24 -2.81 3.51
C ILE A 17 -13.85 -2.13 2.20
N MET A 18 -14.82 -1.60 1.45
CA MET A 18 -14.54 -0.89 0.21
C MET A 18 -13.68 0.35 0.44
N LYS A 19 -13.91 1.11 1.51
CA LYS A 19 -13.05 2.24 1.90
C LYS A 19 -11.60 1.81 2.19
N ILE A 20 -11.41 0.64 2.80
CA ILE A 20 -10.06 0.08 3.03
C ILE A 20 -9.38 -0.15 1.69
N VAL A 21 -10.06 -0.84 0.76
CA VAL A 21 -9.53 -1.14 -0.58
C VAL A 21 -9.25 0.12 -1.40
N GLU A 22 -10.08 1.15 -1.26
CA GLU A 22 -9.86 2.44 -1.91
C GLU A 22 -8.59 3.12 -1.35
N GLU A 23 -8.44 3.21 -0.02
CA GLU A 23 -7.28 3.86 0.57
C GLU A 23 -5.97 3.10 0.30
N THR A 24 -5.97 1.76 0.22
CA THR A 24 -4.76 1.00 -0.15
C THR A 24 -4.32 1.23 -1.59
N LYS A 25 -5.26 1.45 -2.52
CA LYS A 25 -4.98 1.65 -3.96
C LYS A 25 -4.69 3.08 -4.34
N LYS A 26 -5.31 4.04 -3.64
CA LYS A 26 -5.24 5.49 -3.90
C LYS A 26 -3.84 6.03 -4.21
N PRO A 27 -2.75 5.61 -3.53
CA PRO A 27 -1.42 6.15 -3.83
C PRO A 27 -0.87 5.73 -5.21
N THR A 28 -1.47 4.71 -5.85
CA THR A 28 -1.00 4.13 -7.11
C THR A 28 -2.03 4.21 -8.25
N GLU A 29 -3.25 4.65 -7.96
CA GLU A 29 -4.39 4.64 -8.90
C GLU A 29 -4.12 5.42 -10.21
N ASN A 30 -3.34 6.50 -10.13
CA ASN A 30 -3.06 7.38 -11.27
C ASN A 30 -1.71 7.11 -11.94
N LEU A 31 -1.04 6.00 -11.63
CA LEU A 31 0.25 5.67 -12.24
C LEU A 31 0.06 5.10 -13.64
N ASP A 32 0.66 5.73 -14.66
CA ASP A 32 0.72 5.18 -16.01
C ASP A 32 1.80 4.10 -16.08
N LEU A 33 1.40 2.83 -16.19
CA LEU A 33 2.31 1.67 -16.15
C LEU A 33 3.18 1.51 -17.41
N ASN A 34 3.11 2.42 -18.37
CA ASN A 34 3.98 2.42 -19.54
C ASN A 34 5.45 2.66 -19.12
N GLU A 35 6.38 1.87 -19.69
CA GLU A 35 7.80 1.94 -19.36
C GLU A 35 8.40 3.33 -19.60
N ARG A 36 7.85 4.11 -20.55
CA ARG A 36 8.26 5.50 -20.79
C ARG A 36 8.10 6.42 -19.58
N PHE A 37 7.16 6.12 -18.68
CA PHE A 37 6.89 6.88 -17.46
C PHE A 37 7.53 6.27 -16.21
N TYR A 38 8.33 5.21 -16.35
CA TYR A 38 8.92 4.51 -15.21
C TYR A 38 9.68 5.45 -14.25
N LYS A 39 10.49 6.38 -14.77
CA LYS A 39 11.20 7.37 -13.95
C LYS A 39 10.24 8.26 -13.16
N GLN A 40 9.17 8.73 -13.81
CA GLN A 40 8.15 9.57 -13.18
C GLN A 40 7.40 8.81 -12.09
N ASN A 41 6.98 7.57 -12.38
CA ASN A 41 6.26 6.72 -11.43
C ASN A 41 7.11 6.43 -10.20
N MET A 42 8.39 6.07 -10.38
CA MET A 42 9.30 5.87 -9.24
C MET A 42 9.47 7.16 -8.42
N GLY A 43 9.47 8.32 -9.10
CA GLY A 43 9.47 9.62 -8.45
C GLY A 43 8.23 9.92 -7.62
N GLN A 44 7.06 9.48 -8.08
CA GLN A 44 5.77 9.62 -7.37
C GLN A 44 5.69 8.64 -6.20
N ILE A 45 6.04 7.37 -6.42
CA ILE A 45 6.04 6.33 -5.37
C ILE A 45 7.00 6.69 -4.24
N ALA A 46 8.18 7.22 -4.55
CA ALA A 46 9.16 7.65 -3.56
C ALA A 46 8.68 8.82 -2.67
N GLN A 47 7.57 9.48 -3.00
CA GLN A 47 7.00 10.60 -2.26
C GLN A 47 5.74 10.21 -1.47
N ILE A 48 5.33 8.94 -1.53
CA ILE A 48 4.17 8.47 -0.78
C ILE A 48 4.48 8.54 0.71
N ASP A 49 3.63 9.28 1.44
CA ASP A 49 3.67 9.34 2.89
C ASP A 49 2.86 8.19 3.49
N VAL A 50 3.57 7.14 3.90
CA VAL A 50 2.97 5.93 4.51
C VAL A 50 2.32 6.24 5.85
N SER A 51 2.74 7.29 6.56
CA SER A 51 2.13 7.68 7.83
C SER A 51 0.69 8.16 7.67
N ILE A 52 0.41 8.86 6.56
CA ILE A 52 -0.96 9.29 6.23
C ILE A 52 -1.83 8.07 5.91
N LEU A 53 -1.28 7.08 5.18
CA LEU A 53 -1.97 5.83 4.89
C LEU A 53 -2.31 5.07 6.17
N TYR A 54 -1.35 4.96 7.09
CA TYR A 54 -1.54 4.36 8.41
C TYR A 54 -2.67 5.04 9.20
N LEU A 55 -2.66 6.37 9.29
CA LEU A 55 -3.67 7.13 10.03
C LEU A 55 -5.09 6.91 9.48
N ARG A 56 -5.23 6.93 8.15
CA ARG A 56 -6.54 6.74 7.51
C ARG A 56 -7.07 5.32 7.69
N LEU A 57 -6.22 4.32 7.48
CA LEU A 57 -6.60 2.92 7.68
C LEU A 57 -6.92 2.62 9.15
N SER A 58 -6.14 3.17 10.11
CA SER A 58 -6.43 3.06 11.54
C SER A 58 -7.81 3.61 11.87
N SER A 59 -8.16 4.79 11.34
CA SER A 59 -9.49 5.38 11.54
C SER A 59 -10.63 4.52 10.98
N ILE A 60 -10.42 3.85 9.84
CA ILE A 60 -11.44 2.93 9.29
C ILE A 60 -11.56 1.67 10.17
N PHE A 61 -10.45 1.15 10.70
CA PHE A 61 -10.46 0.00 11.60
C PHE A 61 -11.14 0.31 12.94
N GLU A 62 -10.94 1.53 13.45
CA GLU A 62 -11.69 2.05 14.61
C GLU A 62 -13.18 2.10 14.30
N GLN A 63 -13.59 2.66 13.15
CA GLN A 63 -15.00 2.68 12.73
C GLN A 63 -15.62 1.27 12.64
N ILE A 64 -14.86 0.26 12.19
CA ILE A 64 -15.33 -1.14 12.19
C ILE A 64 -15.59 -1.62 13.61
N ASN A 65 -14.64 -1.42 14.53
CA ASN A 65 -14.78 -1.85 15.91
C ASN A 65 -15.89 -1.10 16.66
N GLU A 66 -16.05 0.20 16.40
CA GLU A 66 -17.15 1.01 16.91
C GLU A 66 -18.50 0.50 16.40
N LEU A 67 -18.62 0.23 15.10
CA LEU A 67 -19.84 -0.32 14.51
C LEU A 67 -20.19 -1.69 15.11
N LYS A 68 -19.22 -2.61 15.22
CA LYS A 68 -19.41 -3.91 15.89
C LYS A 68 -19.90 -3.73 17.32
N THR A 69 -19.31 -2.80 18.06
CA THR A 69 -19.67 -2.54 19.47
C THR A 69 -21.10 -2.01 19.57
N THR A 70 -21.48 -1.05 18.73
CA THR A 70 -22.84 -0.49 18.70
C THR A 70 -23.87 -1.56 18.38
N ILE A 71 -23.64 -2.37 17.33
CA ILE A 71 -24.55 -3.47 16.98
C ILE A 71 -24.66 -4.48 18.10
N ALA A 72 -23.53 -4.85 18.73
CA ALA A 72 -23.54 -5.81 19.82
C ALA A 72 -24.35 -5.30 21.03
N LEU A 73 -24.20 -4.03 21.39
CA LEU A 73 -24.95 -3.42 22.49
C LEU A 73 -26.46 -3.33 22.19
N GLU A 74 -26.84 -2.98 20.96
CA GLU A 74 -28.25 -2.85 20.57
C GLU A 74 -28.98 -4.21 20.45
N ASN A 75 -28.24 -5.31 20.26
CA ASN A 75 -28.80 -6.63 20.04
C ASN A 75 -28.41 -7.64 21.15
N GLU A 76 -27.98 -7.13 22.32
CA GLU A 76 -27.61 -7.92 23.50
C GLU A 76 -26.53 -9.01 23.25
N LEU A 77 -25.63 -8.77 22.30
CA LEU A 77 -24.51 -9.64 21.97
C LEU A 77 -23.27 -9.27 22.79
N HIS A 78 -22.33 -10.22 22.89
CA HIS A 78 -21.03 -9.95 23.50
C HIS A 78 -20.21 -8.96 22.66
N THR A 79 -19.72 -7.91 23.31
CA THR A 79 -18.78 -6.97 22.68
C THR A 79 -17.41 -7.62 22.52
N CYS A 80 -16.87 -7.58 21.31
CA CYS A 80 -15.52 -8.05 21.02
C CYS A 80 -14.86 -7.08 20.05
N GLN A 81 -13.75 -6.49 20.48
CA GLN A 81 -12.90 -5.66 19.63
C GLN A 81 -11.79 -6.49 19.04
N SER A 82 -11.54 -6.27 17.76
CA SER A 82 -10.52 -7.00 17.02
C SER A 82 -9.27 -6.15 16.91
N ASP A 83 -8.12 -6.74 17.25
CA ASP A 83 -6.83 -6.07 17.11
C ASP A 83 -6.31 -6.19 15.68
N TYR A 84 -6.62 -5.19 14.87
CA TYR A 84 -6.14 -5.07 13.49
C TYR A 84 -4.77 -4.38 13.39
N GLN A 85 -4.20 -3.89 14.49
CA GLN A 85 -2.99 -3.06 14.47
C GLN A 85 -1.77 -3.84 13.96
N THR A 86 -1.70 -5.13 14.27
CA THR A 86 -0.60 -5.98 13.80
C THR A 86 -0.59 -6.10 12.28
N GLN A 87 -1.76 -6.28 11.65
CA GLN A 87 -1.91 -6.40 10.20
C GLN A 87 -1.68 -5.05 9.52
N LEU A 88 -2.18 -3.96 10.13
CA LEU A 88 -1.96 -2.60 9.64
C LEU A 88 -0.47 -2.25 9.61
N ARG A 89 0.25 -2.49 10.71
CA ARG A 89 1.68 -2.21 10.81
C ARG A 89 2.47 -2.98 9.77
N GLN A 90 2.20 -4.29 9.64
CA GLN A 90 2.87 -5.11 8.63
C GLN A 90 2.64 -4.57 7.21
N PHE A 91 1.40 -4.22 6.86
CA PHE A 91 1.10 -3.64 5.55
C PHE A 91 1.84 -2.31 5.32
N CYS A 92 1.86 -1.43 6.31
CA CYS A 92 2.58 -0.16 6.22
C CYS A 92 4.10 -0.34 6.14
N ASP A 93 4.68 -1.29 6.88
CA ASP A 93 6.10 -1.60 6.82
C ASP A 93 6.49 -2.11 5.42
N ASP A 94 5.70 -3.04 4.86
CA ASP A 94 5.90 -3.55 3.49
C ASP A 94 5.76 -2.44 2.45
N TYR A 95 4.83 -1.50 2.67
CA TYR A 95 4.65 -0.33 1.81
C TYR A 95 5.87 0.60 1.88
N GLN A 96 6.38 0.85 3.09
CA GLN A 96 7.55 1.70 3.32
C GLN A 96 8.79 1.12 2.62
N ASP A 97 8.95 -0.20 2.59
CA ASP A 97 10.00 -0.86 1.83
C ASP A 97 9.91 -0.55 0.33
N ILE A 98 8.72 -0.58 -0.26
CA ILE A 98 8.51 -0.15 -1.66
C ILE A 98 8.95 1.30 -1.86
N VAL A 99 8.52 2.21 -0.98
CA VAL A 99 8.88 3.64 -1.06
C VAL A 99 10.40 3.83 -0.99
N ASN A 100 11.07 3.11 -0.10
CA ASN A 100 12.52 3.16 0.05
C ASN A 100 13.26 2.67 -1.20
N VAL A 101 12.78 1.57 -1.80
CA VAL A 101 13.35 1.04 -3.05
C VAL A 101 13.07 1.99 -4.22
N ALA A 102 11.87 2.56 -4.32
CA ALA A 102 11.54 3.56 -5.33
C ALA A 102 12.41 4.81 -5.22
N SER A 103 12.68 5.29 -4.00
CA SER A 103 13.59 6.40 -3.73
C SER A 103 15.02 6.09 -4.18
N SER A 104 15.50 4.87 -3.92
CA SER A 104 16.81 4.40 -4.39
C SER A 104 16.89 4.35 -5.92
N ILE A 105 15.82 3.88 -6.59
CA ILE A 105 15.70 3.86 -8.05
C ILE A 105 15.70 5.28 -8.62
N LYS A 106 14.92 6.20 -8.03
CA LYS A 106 14.85 7.61 -8.43
C LYS A 106 16.23 8.26 -8.34
N SER A 107 16.93 8.08 -7.22
CA SER A 107 18.28 8.61 -7.01
C SER A 107 19.27 8.09 -8.07
N CYS A 108 19.22 6.78 -8.37
CA CYS A 108 20.04 6.18 -9.43
C CYS A 108 19.76 6.78 -10.82
N LEU A 109 18.49 7.02 -11.14
CA LEU A 109 18.08 7.63 -12.41
C LEU A 109 18.48 9.11 -12.52
N ASP A 110 18.39 9.86 -11.42
CA ASP A 110 18.78 11.28 -11.38
C ASP A 110 20.30 11.47 -11.48
N GLN A 111 21.09 10.62 -10.83
CA GLN A 111 22.55 10.62 -10.97
C GLN A 111 22.98 10.34 -12.42
N ARG A 112 22.33 9.38 -13.10
CA ARG A 112 22.59 9.09 -14.52
C ARG A 112 22.27 10.28 -15.42
N SER A 113 21.15 10.97 -15.18
CA SER A 113 20.80 12.19 -15.92
C SER A 113 21.81 13.31 -15.68
N GLY A 114 22.26 13.50 -14.44
CA GLY A 114 23.26 14.52 -14.07
C GLY A 114 24.63 14.28 -14.71
N LEU A 115 25.11 13.02 -14.70
CA LEU A 115 26.36 12.65 -15.36
C LEU A 115 26.29 12.86 -16.87
N LEU A 116 25.21 12.44 -17.54
CA LEU A 116 25.02 12.69 -18.98
C LEU A 116 24.96 14.19 -19.31
N GLY A 117 24.36 15.02 -18.44
CA GLY A 117 24.37 16.48 -18.57
C GLY A 117 25.76 17.07 -18.40
N PHE A 118 26.54 16.60 -17.41
CA PHE A 118 27.93 17.00 -17.19
C PHE A 118 28.82 16.66 -18.38
N PHE A 119 28.70 15.43 -18.92
CA PHE A 119 29.48 15.00 -20.08
C PHE A 119 29.06 15.69 -21.38
N LYS A 120 27.79 16.06 -21.58
CA LYS A 120 27.39 16.88 -22.75
C LYS A 120 28.01 18.28 -22.76
N GLY A 121 28.39 18.83 -21.60
CA GLY A 121 29.12 20.10 -21.48
C GLY A 121 30.58 20.04 -21.94
N TYR A 122 31.16 18.83 -21.97
CA TYR A 122 32.49 18.58 -22.51
C TYR A 122 32.32 17.82 -23.83
N GLY A 123 32.37 18.51 -24.97
CA GLY A 123 32.17 17.89 -26.29
C GLY A 123 33.19 16.81 -26.65
N ASN A 124 33.09 15.62 -26.03
CA ASN A 124 34.00 14.49 -26.21
C ASN A 124 33.26 13.16 -26.01
N PRO A 125 33.54 12.13 -26.83
CA PRO A 125 32.85 10.85 -26.81
C PRO A 125 33.46 9.95 -25.73
N ILE A 126 33.18 10.25 -24.45
CA ILE A 126 33.45 9.34 -23.33
C ILE A 126 32.21 8.47 -23.07
N GLU A 127 31.44 8.15 -24.10
CA GLU A 127 30.37 7.13 -23.97
C GLU A 127 30.92 5.70 -23.88
N THR A 128 32.22 5.49 -24.09
CA THR A 128 32.80 4.13 -24.21
C THR A 128 33.79 3.74 -23.09
N ILE A 129 34.38 4.69 -22.34
CA ILE A 129 35.51 4.37 -21.44
C ILE A 129 35.09 4.11 -19.98
N LEU A 130 33.95 4.62 -19.52
CA LEU A 130 33.37 4.22 -18.22
C LEU A 130 32.31 3.12 -18.38
N SER A 131 32.56 2.22 -19.34
CA SER A 131 31.68 1.14 -19.79
C SER A 131 31.21 0.22 -18.66
N GLY A 132 30.05 0.58 -18.12
CA GLY A 132 28.87 -0.29 -18.21
C GLY A 132 28.67 -1.27 -17.08
N LYS A 133 29.70 -1.90 -16.51
CA LYS A 133 29.46 -3.05 -15.61
C LYS A 133 29.20 -2.70 -14.13
N SER A 134 29.82 -1.67 -13.57
CA SER A 134 29.68 -1.37 -12.13
C SER A 134 28.37 -0.64 -11.78
N TYR A 135 27.85 0.23 -12.65
CA TYR A 135 26.59 0.96 -12.40
C TYR A 135 25.34 0.24 -12.94
N GLN A 136 25.45 -0.63 -13.95
CA GLN A 136 24.32 -1.46 -14.41
C GLN A 136 23.94 -2.53 -13.38
N LEU A 137 24.91 -3.03 -12.61
CA LEU A 137 24.68 -4.00 -11.54
C LEU A 137 23.73 -3.47 -10.46
N ASN A 138 23.67 -2.16 -10.21
CA ASN A 138 22.78 -1.58 -9.18
C ASN A 138 21.32 -1.43 -9.68
N TYR A 139 21.09 -0.98 -10.91
CA TYR A 139 19.73 -0.66 -11.38
C TYR A 139 18.85 -1.89 -11.64
N GLN A 140 19.38 -2.95 -12.26
CA GLN A 140 18.61 -4.18 -12.49
C GLN A 140 18.29 -4.91 -11.18
N GLN A 141 19.22 -4.89 -10.22
CA GLN A 141 18.98 -5.40 -8.86
C GLN A 141 17.90 -4.60 -8.15
N LEU A 142 17.91 -3.26 -8.25
CA LEU A 142 16.87 -2.41 -7.69
C LEU A 142 15.49 -2.66 -8.33
N ARG A 143 15.41 -2.83 -9.67
CA ARG A 143 14.15 -3.23 -10.34
C ARG A 143 13.63 -4.56 -9.81
N SER A 144 14.51 -5.56 -9.66
CA SER A 144 14.15 -6.88 -9.15
C SER A 144 13.68 -6.80 -7.69
N LYS A 145 14.36 -6.01 -6.86
CA LYS A 145 13.98 -5.75 -5.47
C LYS A 145 12.62 -5.04 -5.39
N PHE A 146 12.37 -4.06 -6.26
CA PHE A 146 11.08 -3.38 -6.34
C PHE A 146 9.96 -4.36 -6.70
N SER A 147 10.16 -5.20 -7.72
CA SER A 147 9.20 -6.24 -8.10
C SER A 147 8.92 -7.22 -6.96
N TYR A 148 9.95 -7.62 -6.21
CA TYR A 148 9.78 -8.46 -5.03
C TYR A 148 8.90 -7.79 -3.96
N HIS A 149 9.22 -6.56 -3.54
CA HIS A 149 8.44 -5.87 -2.52
C HIS A 149 7.02 -5.52 -2.99
N ALA A 150 6.81 -5.27 -4.29
CA ALA A 150 5.47 -5.13 -4.87
C ALA A 150 4.61 -6.39 -4.68
N VAL A 151 5.19 -7.58 -4.86
CA VAL A 151 4.49 -8.85 -4.59
C VAL A 151 4.22 -9.03 -3.10
N VAL A 152 5.19 -8.71 -2.24
CA VAL A 152 5.02 -8.78 -0.78
C VAL A 152 3.89 -7.86 -0.31
N LEU A 153 3.84 -6.62 -0.81
CA LEU A 153 2.76 -5.68 -0.48
C LEU A 153 1.38 -6.19 -0.89
N GLN A 154 1.25 -6.78 -2.08
CA GLN A 154 -0.01 -7.39 -2.52
C GLN A 154 -0.43 -8.55 -1.60
N GLN A 155 0.54 -9.35 -1.12
CA GLN A 155 0.28 -10.44 -0.20
C GLN A 155 -0.14 -9.93 1.19
N SER A 156 0.48 -8.87 1.70
CA SER A 156 0.12 -8.30 3.01
C SER A 156 -1.22 -7.57 2.96
N GLU A 157 -1.53 -6.86 1.87
CA GLU A 157 -2.87 -6.30 1.62
C GLU A 157 -3.93 -7.39 1.66
N LYS A 158 -3.73 -8.47 0.88
CA LYS A 158 -4.66 -9.60 0.85
C LYS A 158 -4.81 -10.26 2.23
N LYS A 159 -3.71 -10.42 2.97
CA LYS A 159 -3.74 -10.99 4.32
C LYS A 159 -4.54 -10.11 5.28
N MET A 160 -4.33 -8.80 5.24
CA MET A 160 -5.08 -7.83 6.05
C MET A 160 -6.58 -7.90 5.75
N LEU A 161 -6.96 -7.84 4.48
CA LEU A 161 -8.36 -7.93 4.06
C LEU A 161 -9.01 -9.27 4.47
N ASN A 162 -8.30 -10.39 4.33
CA ASN A 162 -8.79 -11.69 4.75
C ASN A 162 -9.04 -11.79 6.26
N VAL A 163 -8.18 -11.18 7.08
CA VAL A 163 -8.36 -11.15 8.54
C VAL A 163 -9.61 -10.36 8.91
N ILE A 164 -9.81 -9.20 8.28
CA ILE A 164 -10.98 -8.35 8.52
C ILE A 164 -12.25 -9.05 8.04
N ALA A 165 -12.25 -9.60 6.82
CA ALA A 165 -13.40 -10.31 6.28
C ALA A 165 -13.81 -11.48 7.18
N LYS A 166 -12.84 -12.29 7.63
CA LYS A 166 -13.11 -13.40 8.54
C LYS A 166 -13.71 -12.93 9.87
N ASP A 167 -13.14 -11.88 10.46
CA ASP A 167 -13.66 -11.32 11.71
C ASP A 167 -15.12 -10.84 11.57
N LEU A 168 -15.42 -10.17 10.45
CA LEU A 168 -16.77 -9.68 10.15
C LEU A 168 -17.73 -10.82 9.85
N ASP A 169 -17.30 -11.86 9.14
CA ASP A 169 -18.09 -13.07 8.90
C ASP A 169 -18.44 -13.77 10.23
N ASP A 170 -17.45 -13.95 11.11
CA ASP A 170 -17.64 -14.57 12.43
C ASP A 170 -18.61 -13.74 13.30
N PHE A 171 -18.51 -12.40 13.22
CA PHE A 171 -19.46 -11.50 13.87
C PHE A 171 -20.88 -11.61 13.30
N MET A 172 -21.03 -11.61 11.97
CA MET A 172 -22.33 -11.70 11.30
C MET A 172 -23.02 -13.05 11.55
N VAL A 173 -22.28 -14.15 11.62
CA VAL A 173 -22.82 -15.46 12.00
C VAL A 173 -23.40 -15.42 13.43
N SER A 174 -22.75 -14.69 14.33
CA SER A 174 -23.22 -14.52 15.70
C SER A 174 -24.44 -13.60 15.78
N PHE A 175 -24.52 -12.59 14.90
CA PHE A 175 -25.61 -11.64 14.83
C PHE A 175 -26.92 -12.21 14.26
N ILE A 176 -26.83 -13.15 13.32
CA ILE A 176 -28.02 -13.76 12.69
C ILE A 176 -28.65 -14.88 13.55
N ARG A 177 -27.92 -15.38 14.54
CA ARG A 177 -28.37 -16.47 15.43
C ARG A 177 -29.19 -15.94 16.59
#